data_AF-A0AAE7U7L9-F1
#
_entry.id   AF-A0AAE7U7L9-F1
#
_cell.length_a   1.000
_cell.length_b   1.000
_cell.length_c   1.000
_cell.angle_alpha   90.00
_cell.angle_beta   90.00
_cell.angle_gamma   90.00
#
_symmetry.space_group_name_H-M   'P 1'
#
loop_
_entity.id
_entity.type
_entity.pdbx_description
1 polymer ?
#
loop_
_entity_poly.entity_id
_entity_poly.type
_entity_poly.pdbx_seq_one_letter_code
_entity_poly.pdbx_strand_id
1 'polypeptide(L)'
;MDSNWLHENIEYLDYVLVYEEDENAIYSDQEMTDVIGDVKDYNNKIVSVIKKVEEDGIKKILIEYKSVIAGWIVFENSIPLFNKPEEKIEVEYERFYSPSINKMIIKNGDYNLYFQRYQVMSKFYCYYEGELLEAIFRKGTFVAFAPTKVIDRMRYVKIKDKINKNEIDLYATSKMDEKLSHQDLNLDEDVDIDEIFPILKRAKIKQDMIVGWVSFDDLESMQLYEVKTDLPTIEQIQQQHVEYIYINEQQKVKLVLKKLLNENIALEKKINRQRELNQRILKRLENLRNSKLGKLQLLIWEKRSKRGKK
;
A
#
# COMPACT_ATOMS: atom_id res chain seq x y z
N MET A 1 26.91 -4.63 9.28
CA MET A 1 26.06 -3.50 9.72
C MET A 1 24.64 -3.93 9.45
N ASP A 2 23.87 -4.08 10.54
CA ASP A 2 23.12 -5.32 10.82
C ASP A 2 21.86 -5.55 9.99
N SER A 3 22.02 -6.31 8.89
CA SER A 3 20.96 -7.15 8.31
C SER A 3 20.37 -8.15 9.31
N ASN A 4 21.11 -8.46 10.39
CA ASN A 4 20.77 -9.53 11.31
C ASN A 4 19.68 -9.16 12.32
N TRP A 5 19.38 -7.88 12.55
CA TRP A 5 18.42 -7.51 13.61
C TRP A 5 17.04 -8.14 13.40
N LEU A 6 16.49 -8.10 12.17
CA LEU A 6 15.20 -8.74 11.89
C LEU A 6 15.27 -10.27 11.83
N HIS A 7 16.44 -10.83 11.50
CA HIS A 7 16.64 -12.27 11.65
C HIS A 7 16.68 -12.67 13.13
N GLU A 8 17.29 -11.87 14.00
CA GLU A 8 17.40 -12.12 15.44
C GLU A 8 16.12 -11.80 16.21
N ASN A 9 15.30 -10.87 15.72
CA ASN A 9 14.06 -10.43 16.36
C ASN A 9 12.87 -10.70 15.44
N ILE A 10 12.64 -11.98 15.14
CA ILE A 10 11.63 -12.45 14.19
C ILE A 10 10.21 -12.01 14.57
N GLU A 11 9.95 -11.67 15.85
CA GLU A 11 8.65 -11.16 16.27
C GLU A 11 8.24 -9.89 15.50
N TYR A 12 9.20 -9.03 15.13
CA TYR A 12 8.96 -7.78 14.38
C TYR A 12 8.90 -7.98 12.87
N LEU A 13 9.10 -9.20 12.36
CA LEU A 13 9.15 -9.46 10.92
C LEU A 13 7.77 -9.34 10.26
N ASP A 14 7.49 -8.27 9.53
CA ASP A 14 6.18 -8.08 8.89
C ASP A 14 6.17 -8.33 7.38
N TYR A 15 7.30 -8.11 6.72
CA TYR A 15 7.45 -8.29 5.27
C TYR A 15 8.80 -8.89 4.96
N VAL A 16 8.83 -9.74 3.95
CA VAL A 16 10.06 -10.34 3.41
C VAL A 16 10.03 -10.28 1.90
N LEU A 17 11.21 -10.10 1.30
CA LEU A 17 11.44 -10.52 -0.08
C LEU A 17 11.77 -12.01 -0.05
N VAL A 18 10.86 -12.83 -0.62
CA VAL A 18 11.07 -14.27 -0.66
C VAL A 18 12.25 -14.57 -1.58
N TYR A 19 13.23 -15.27 -1.05
CA TYR A 19 14.40 -15.75 -1.78
C TYR A 19 14.87 -17.02 -1.10
N GLU A 20 14.24 -18.14 -1.42
CA GLU A 20 14.61 -19.46 -0.90
C GLU A 20 15.00 -20.40 -2.05
N GLU A 21 15.57 -21.55 -1.71
CA GLU A 21 15.87 -22.59 -2.70
C GLU A 21 14.58 -23.03 -3.43
N ASP A 22 14.66 -23.21 -4.75
CA ASP A 22 13.48 -23.53 -5.58
C ASP A 22 12.84 -24.88 -5.24
N GLU A 23 13.58 -25.76 -4.56
CA GLU A 23 13.13 -27.07 -4.06
C GLU A 23 12.31 -26.95 -2.76
N ASN A 24 12.32 -25.80 -2.10
CA ASN A 24 11.56 -25.59 -0.88
C ASN A 24 10.06 -25.58 -1.17
N ALA A 25 9.31 -26.31 -0.35
CA ALA A 25 7.87 -26.43 -0.44
C ALA A 25 7.14 -25.38 0.40
N ILE A 26 5.89 -25.12 0.03
CA ILE A 26 4.92 -24.37 0.81
C ILE A 26 3.96 -25.36 1.46
N TYR A 27 3.72 -25.19 2.75
CA TYR A 27 2.92 -26.12 3.54
C TYR A 27 1.61 -25.49 4.01
N SER A 28 0.57 -26.31 4.19
CA SER A 28 -0.74 -25.83 4.66
C SER A 28 -0.78 -25.57 6.17
N ASP A 29 0.12 -26.20 6.93
CA ASP A 29 0.15 -26.20 8.39
C ASP A 29 1.55 -25.87 8.97
N GLN A 30 1.59 -25.50 10.25
CA GLN A 30 2.81 -25.10 10.96
C GLN A 30 3.80 -26.26 11.16
N GLU A 31 3.30 -27.49 11.27
CA GLU A 31 4.08 -28.71 11.43
C GLU A 31 4.73 -29.14 10.11
N MET A 32 4.42 -28.45 9.00
CA MET A 32 4.95 -28.70 7.67
C MET A 32 4.63 -30.12 7.17
N THR A 33 3.42 -30.61 7.45
CA THR A 33 3.05 -32.00 7.11
C THR A 33 2.46 -32.16 5.71
N ASP A 34 1.74 -31.15 5.23
CA ASP A 34 1.02 -31.21 3.97
C ASP A 34 1.50 -30.13 2.99
N VAL A 35 2.10 -30.57 1.89
CA VAL A 35 2.66 -29.72 0.83
C VAL A 35 1.56 -29.27 -0.11
N ILE A 36 1.43 -27.96 -0.27
CA ILE A 36 0.41 -27.32 -1.11
C ILE A 36 0.97 -26.51 -2.29
N GLY A 37 2.28 -26.35 -2.38
CA GLY A 37 2.92 -25.66 -3.49
C GLY A 37 4.44 -25.55 -3.35
N ASP A 38 5.05 -24.78 -4.25
CA ASP A 38 6.50 -24.58 -4.32
C ASP A 38 6.85 -23.12 -4.00
N VAL A 39 7.92 -22.89 -3.23
CA VAL A 39 8.36 -21.53 -2.84
C VAL A 39 8.82 -20.72 -4.06
N LYS A 40 9.28 -21.38 -5.13
CA LYS A 40 9.65 -20.73 -6.41
C LYS A 40 8.57 -19.81 -6.97
N ASP A 41 7.29 -20.09 -6.70
CA ASP A 41 6.17 -19.27 -7.16
C ASP A 41 6.14 -17.90 -6.46
N TYR A 42 6.80 -17.77 -5.31
CA TYR A 42 6.87 -16.57 -4.50
C TYR A 42 8.26 -15.93 -4.52
N ASN A 43 9.31 -16.65 -4.95
CA ASN A 43 10.64 -16.11 -5.13
C ASN A 43 10.64 -14.77 -5.89
N ASN A 44 11.43 -13.83 -5.40
CA ASN A 44 11.55 -12.44 -5.87
C ASN A 44 10.30 -11.57 -5.69
N LYS A 45 9.34 -12.00 -4.88
CA LYS A 45 8.16 -11.20 -4.51
C LYS A 45 8.25 -10.78 -3.05
N ILE A 46 7.77 -9.57 -2.79
CA ILE A 46 7.56 -9.09 -1.42
C ILE A 46 6.21 -9.63 -0.92
N VAL A 47 6.23 -10.34 0.21
CA VAL A 47 5.06 -10.95 0.86
C VAL A 47 4.91 -10.42 2.28
N SER A 48 3.68 -10.41 2.80
CA SER A 48 3.41 -10.14 4.21
C SER A 48 3.59 -11.41 5.04
N VAL A 49 4.07 -11.25 6.28
CA VAL A 49 4.21 -12.33 7.25
C VAL A 49 3.07 -12.22 8.27
N ILE A 50 2.25 -13.27 8.35
CA ILE A 50 1.10 -13.33 9.26
C ILE A 50 1.50 -13.91 10.62
N LYS A 51 2.23 -15.02 10.61
CA LYS A 51 2.61 -15.75 11.81
C LYS A 51 4.06 -16.18 11.70
N LYS A 52 4.75 -16.19 12.84
CA LYS A 52 6.17 -16.55 12.97
C LYS A 52 6.30 -17.57 14.08
N VAL A 53 7.15 -18.57 13.85
CA VAL A 53 7.45 -19.63 14.81
C VAL A 53 8.92 -19.97 14.69
N GLU A 54 9.58 -20.14 15.83
CA GLU A 54 10.95 -20.64 15.89
C GLU A 54 10.96 -21.87 16.80
N GLU A 55 11.29 -23.02 16.21
CA GLU A 55 11.33 -24.33 16.87
C GLU A 55 12.64 -25.00 16.49
N ASP A 56 13.42 -25.44 17.47
CA ASP A 56 14.72 -26.12 17.27
C ASP A 56 15.71 -25.34 16.38
N GLY A 57 15.64 -23.99 16.41
CA GLY A 57 16.48 -23.10 15.60
C GLY A 57 16.02 -22.94 14.14
N ILE A 58 14.93 -23.60 13.75
CA ILE A 58 14.31 -23.45 12.43
C ILE A 58 13.23 -22.37 12.51
N LYS A 59 13.38 -21.34 11.70
CA LYS A 59 12.43 -20.24 11.59
C LYS A 59 11.39 -20.59 10.53
N LYS A 60 10.13 -20.58 10.93
CA LYS A 60 8.97 -20.87 10.08
C LYS A 60 8.08 -19.64 10.03
N ILE A 61 7.63 -19.27 8.84
CA ILE A 61 6.75 -18.12 8.63
C ILE A 61 5.54 -18.49 7.79
N LEU A 62 4.36 -17.99 8.20
CA LEU A 62 3.15 -18.05 7.40
C LEU A 62 3.08 -16.79 6.54
N ILE A 63 3.09 -16.95 5.21
CA ILE A 63 3.12 -15.82 4.28
C ILE A 63 1.77 -15.59 3.60
N GLU A 64 1.51 -14.33 3.31
CA GLU A 64 0.38 -13.86 2.54
C GLU A 64 0.86 -13.02 1.36
N TYR A 65 0.24 -13.25 0.20
CA TYR A 65 0.54 -12.50 -1.01
C TYR A 65 -0.75 -12.04 -1.66
N LYS A 66 -0.86 -10.72 -1.93
CA LYS A 66 -2.05 -10.10 -2.53
C LYS A 66 -3.37 -10.47 -1.83
N SER A 67 -3.35 -10.46 -0.50
CA SER A 67 -4.50 -10.79 0.35
C SER A 67 -4.98 -12.25 0.28
N VAL A 68 -4.10 -13.15 -0.17
CA VAL A 68 -4.33 -14.60 -0.15
C VAL A 68 -3.22 -15.23 0.69
N ILE A 69 -3.63 -16.02 1.69
CA ILE A 69 -2.70 -16.84 2.48
C ILE A 69 -2.10 -17.88 1.54
N ALA A 70 -0.78 -17.86 1.36
CA ALA A 70 -0.11 -18.82 0.50
C ALA A 70 0.21 -20.11 1.26
N GLY A 71 0.70 -19.99 2.49
CA GLY A 71 1.07 -21.13 3.33
C GLY A 71 2.34 -20.86 4.15
N TRP A 72 2.81 -21.89 4.83
CA TRP A 72 4.01 -21.86 5.64
C TRP A 72 5.24 -22.15 4.81
N ILE A 73 6.33 -21.42 5.08
CA ILE A 73 7.65 -21.64 4.50
C ILE A 73 8.71 -21.62 5.59
N VAL A 74 9.84 -22.27 5.33
CA VAL A 74 11.06 -22.10 6.12
C VAL A 74 11.70 -20.75 5.73
N PHE A 75 12.11 -19.98 6.74
CA PHE A 75 12.71 -18.66 6.59
C PHE A 75 14.21 -18.76 6.84
N GLU A 76 14.98 -18.89 5.76
CA GLU A 76 16.44 -19.04 5.82
C GLU A 76 17.14 -17.95 5.03
N ASN A 77 16.88 -17.86 3.73
CA ASN A 77 17.62 -16.99 2.80
C ASN A 77 16.82 -15.73 2.40
N SER A 78 15.52 -15.72 2.67
CA SER A 78 14.65 -14.58 2.38
C SER A 78 15.11 -13.32 3.12
N ILE A 79 14.93 -12.17 2.46
CA ILE A 79 15.50 -10.91 2.94
C ILE A 79 14.42 -10.15 3.73
N PRO A 80 14.65 -9.87 5.02
CA PRO A 80 13.69 -9.15 5.85
C PRO A 80 13.64 -7.67 5.47
N LEU A 81 12.44 -7.10 5.52
CA LEU A 81 12.17 -5.73 5.11
C LEU A 81 11.69 -4.90 6.29
N PHE A 82 12.28 -3.71 6.46
CA PHE A 82 11.87 -2.75 7.47
C PHE A 82 10.76 -1.85 6.94
N ASN A 83 9.64 -1.85 7.66
CA ASN A 83 8.52 -0.92 7.43
C ASN A 83 8.97 0.54 7.51
N LYS A 84 8.40 1.38 6.64
CA LYS A 84 8.57 2.84 6.66
C LYS A 84 7.34 3.53 6.01
N PRO A 85 7.20 4.87 6.07
CA PRO A 85 6.15 5.55 5.33
C PRO A 85 6.28 5.31 3.83
N GLU A 86 5.14 5.28 3.14
CA GLU A 86 5.14 5.38 1.68
C GLU A 86 5.57 6.79 1.28
N GLU A 87 6.74 6.89 0.65
CA GLU A 87 7.31 8.16 0.22
C GLU A 87 7.32 8.24 -1.30
N LYS A 88 6.86 9.36 -1.86
CA LYS A 88 7.09 9.67 -3.28
C LYS A 88 8.55 10.04 -3.45
N ILE A 89 9.21 9.38 -4.39
CA ILE A 89 10.64 9.56 -4.60
C ILE A 89 10.98 9.74 -6.07
N GLU A 90 12.14 10.32 -6.30
CA GLU A 90 12.85 10.38 -7.56
C GLU A 90 14.24 9.76 -7.36
N VAL A 91 14.82 9.18 -8.41
CA VAL A 91 16.15 8.56 -8.34
C VAL A 91 17.13 9.42 -9.14
N GLU A 92 18.25 9.76 -8.53
CA GLU A 92 19.35 10.48 -9.17
C GLU A 92 20.07 9.54 -10.16
N TYR A 93 19.65 9.59 -11.43
CA TYR A 93 20.09 8.66 -12.47
C TYR A 93 21.61 8.70 -12.74
N GLU A 94 22.25 9.85 -12.55
CA GLU A 94 23.70 10.01 -12.79
C GLU A 94 24.55 9.25 -11.77
N ARG A 95 24.01 9.07 -10.56
CA ARG A 95 24.69 8.39 -9.44
C ARG A 95 24.14 7.00 -9.18
N PHE A 96 23.02 6.65 -9.81
CA PHE A 96 22.39 5.35 -9.65
C PHE A 96 23.25 4.22 -10.24
N TYR A 97 23.33 3.13 -9.48
CA TYR A 97 23.73 1.83 -9.97
C TYR A 97 22.71 0.80 -9.52
N SER A 98 22.58 -0.28 -10.28
CA SER A 98 21.70 -1.39 -9.91
C SER A 98 22.41 -2.29 -8.90
N PRO A 99 21.92 -2.42 -7.65
CA PRO A 99 22.49 -3.33 -6.67
C PRO A 99 22.41 -4.80 -7.13
N SER A 100 23.30 -5.64 -6.63
CA SER A 100 23.42 -7.08 -6.93
C SER A 100 22.10 -7.83 -6.75
N ILE A 101 21.34 -7.54 -5.69
CA ILE A 101 20.00 -8.09 -5.42
C ILE A 101 19.00 -7.90 -6.57
N ASN A 102 19.12 -6.83 -7.38
CA ASN A 102 18.20 -6.61 -8.51
C ASN A 102 18.35 -7.64 -9.63
N LYS A 103 19.53 -8.27 -9.75
CA LYS A 103 19.76 -9.34 -10.73
C LYS A 103 18.87 -10.56 -10.46
N MET A 104 18.45 -10.75 -9.22
CA MET A 104 17.55 -11.84 -8.81
C MET A 104 16.09 -11.53 -9.20
N ILE A 105 15.70 -10.25 -9.19
CA ILE A 105 14.30 -9.81 -9.33
C ILE A 105 13.86 -9.73 -10.79
N ILE A 106 14.61 -9.02 -11.65
CA ILE A 106 14.25 -8.83 -13.06
C ILE A 106 15.50 -9.00 -13.92
N LYS A 107 15.54 -10.09 -14.71
CA LYS A 107 16.73 -10.46 -15.49
C LYS A 107 17.10 -9.47 -16.61
N ASN A 108 16.19 -8.60 -17.08
CA ASN A 108 16.37 -7.81 -18.31
C ASN A 108 15.90 -6.32 -18.25
N GLY A 109 15.75 -5.73 -17.07
CA GLY A 109 15.23 -4.35 -16.94
C GLY A 109 16.32 -3.27 -16.99
N ASP A 110 16.20 -2.30 -17.92
CA ASP A 110 16.95 -1.04 -17.83
C ASP A 110 16.31 -0.15 -16.75
N TYR A 111 16.82 -0.26 -15.52
CA TYR A 111 16.33 0.50 -14.38
C TYR A 111 16.54 2.00 -14.53
N ASN A 112 17.57 2.45 -15.25
CA ASN A 112 17.80 3.88 -15.49
C ASN A 112 16.67 4.47 -16.31
N LEU A 113 16.35 3.84 -17.44
CA LEU A 113 15.23 4.27 -18.28
C LEU A 113 13.90 4.20 -17.53
N TYR A 114 13.73 3.18 -16.69
CA TYR A 114 12.53 3.00 -15.89
C TYR A 114 12.34 4.14 -14.88
N PHE A 115 13.39 4.48 -14.13
CA PHE A 115 13.34 5.56 -13.15
C PHE A 115 13.28 6.94 -13.80
N GLN A 116 13.76 7.14 -15.01
CA GLN A 116 13.57 8.40 -15.73
C GLN A 116 12.11 8.62 -16.15
N ARG A 117 11.39 7.56 -16.56
CA ARG A 117 10.04 7.70 -17.14
C ARG A 117 8.91 7.67 -16.15
N TYR A 118 9.09 7.02 -15.01
CA TYR A 118 7.98 6.71 -14.12
C TYR A 118 8.12 7.35 -12.75
N GLN A 119 7.00 7.88 -12.26
CA GLN A 119 6.85 8.20 -10.84
C GLN A 119 6.82 6.91 -10.04
N VAL A 120 7.64 6.87 -8.99
CA VAL A 120 7.82 5.70 -8.15
C VAL A 120 7.72 6.08 -6.67
N MET A 121 7.51 5.07 -5.84
CA MET A 121 7.38 5.23 -4.40
C MET A 121 8.34 4.29 -3.71
N SER A 122 8.86 4.70 -2.57
CA SER A 122 9.63 3.83 -1.68
C SER A 122 8.76 3.41 -0.51
N LYS A 123 8.77 2.11 -0.16
CA LYS A 123 7.90 1.56 0.89
C LYS A 123 8.62 0.81 2.00
N PHE A 124 9.81 0.26 1.73
CA PHE A 124 10.56 -0.53 2.69
C PHE A 124 12.04 -0.22 2.61
N TYR A 125 12.74 -0.35 3.73
CA TYR A 125 14.19 -0.47 3.73
C TYR A 125 14.61 -1.94 3.76
N CYS A 126 15.78 -2.25 3.22
CA CYS A 126 16.48 -3.49 3.50
C CYS A 126 17.98 -3.26 3.57
N TYR A 127 18.67 -4.16 4.28
CA TYR A 127 20.13 -4.24 4.24
C TYR A 127 20.53 -5.42 3.38
N TYR A 128 21.38 -5.17 2.38
CA TYR A 128 21.93 -6.21 1.54
C TYR A 128 23.42 -5.95 1.33
N GLU A 129 24.27 -6.95 1.59
CA GLU A 129 25.73 -6.84 1.50
C GLU A 129 26.31 -5.64 2.29
N GLY A 130 25.66 -5.27 3.40
CA GLY A 130 26.06 -4.14 4.24
C GLY A 130 25.62 -2.76 3.75
N GLU A 131 24.91 -2.68 2.62
CA GLU A 131 24.36 -1.44 2.08
C GLU A 131 22.87 -1.30 2.43
N LEU A 132 22.45 -0.07 2.77
CA LEU A 132 21.05 0.30 2.93
C LEU A 132 20.40 0.57 1.57
N LEU A 133 19.39 -0.22 1.25
CA LEU A 133 18.59 -0.13 0.04
C LEU A 133 17.13 0.16 0.37
N GLU A 134 16.40 0.65 -0.62
CA GLU A 134 14.97 0.89 -0.54
C GLU A 134 14.21 0.12 -1.61
N ALA A 135 13.11 -0.51 -1.21
CA ALA A 135 12.22 -1.21 -2.12
C ALA A 135 11.34 -0.21 -2.87
N ILE A 136 11.50 -0.17 -4.19
CA ILE A 136 10.83 0.76 -5.09
C ILE A 136 9.60 0.12 -5.74
N PHE A 137 8.51 0.86 -5.72
CA PHE A 137 7.21 0.45 -6.21
C PHE A 137 6.69 1.41 -7.28
N ARG A 138 5.98 0.85 -8.27
CA ARG A 138 5.17 1.61 -9.23
C ARG A 138 3.75 1.09 -9.21
N LYS A 139 2.77 1.97 -8.99
CA LYS A 139 1.34 1.62 -8.94
C LYS A 139 1.06 0.38 -8.06
N GLY A 140 1.76 0.28 -6.92
CA GLY A 140 1.63 -0.84 -5.97
C GLY A 140 2.38 -2.12 -6.34
N THR A 141 3.08 -2.17 -7.47
CA THR A 141 3.91 -3.33 -7.87
C THR A 141 5.37 -3.06 -7.53
N PHE A 142 6.02 -4.02 -6.86
CA PHE A 142 7.45 -3.98 -6.59
C PHE A 142 8.25 -4.06 -7.90
N VAL A 143 9.30 -3.25 -8.02
CA VAL A 143 10.09 -3.12 -9.24
C VAL A 143 11.54 -3.52 -9.00
N ALA A 144 12.18 -2.89 -8.02
CA ALA A 144 13.61 -3.00 -7.77
C ALA A 144 13.98 -2.41 -6.42
N PHE A 145 15.21 -2.67 -6.00
CA PHE A 145 15.89 -1.93 -4.96
C PHE A 145 16.73 -0.80 -5.55
N ALA A 146 16.81 0.32 -4.82
CA ALA A 146 17.73 1.41 -5.12
C ALA A 146 18.52 1.79 -3.85
N PRO A 147 19.81 2.17 -3.96
CA PRO A 147 20.56 2.65 -2.82
C PRO A 147 19.93 3.90 -2.21
N THR A 148 19.79 3.95 -0.89
CA THR A 148 19.17 5.11 -0.21
C THR A 148 19.88 6.43 -0.51
N LYS A 149 21.19 6.40 -0.76
CA LYS A 149 22.02 7.57 -1.06
C LYS A 149 21.73 8.27 -2.39
N VAL A 150 21.01 7.62 -3.31
CA VAL A 150 20.64 8.18 -4.63
C VAL A 150 19.14 8.49 -4.73
N ILE A 151 18.42 8.38 -3.61
CA ILE A 151 16.98 8.61 -3.54
C ILE A 151 16.72 10.04 -3.09
N ASP A 152 16.05 10.80 -3.96
CA ASP A 152 15.50 12.10 -3.63
C ASP A 152 14.05 11.95 -3.18
N ARG A 153 13.79 12.33 -1.93
CA ARG A 153 12.46 12.20 -1.33
C ARG A 153 11.70 13.49 -1.49
N MET A 154 10.46 13.40 -1.95
CA MET A 154 9.59 14.55 -2.03
C MET A 154 9.33 15.09 -0.63
N ARG A 155 9.63 16.38 -0.40
CA ARG A 155 9.32 17.08 0.85
C ARG A 155 8.19 18.05 0.61
N TYR A 156 7.24 18.07 1.54
CA TYR A 156 6.23 19.12 1.59
C TYR A 156 6.80 20.32 2.32
N VAL A 157 6.70 21.48 1.69
CA VAL A 157 7.14 22.77 2.26
C VAL A 157 6.00 23.77 2.14
N LYS A 158 6.15 24.92 2.78
CA LYS A 158 5.21 26.03 2.64
C LYS A 158 6.02 27.31 2.58
N ILE A 159 6.56 27.58 1.40
CA ILE A 159 7.48 28.69 1.13
C ILE A 159 6.82 29.58 0.09
N LYS A 160 6.97 30.90 0.24
CA LYS A 160 6.71 31.85 -0.84
C LYS A 160 8.04 32.27 -1.41
N ASP A 161 8.16 32.23 -2.72
CA ASP A 161 9.38 32.62 -3.41
C ASP A 161 9.06 33.43 -4.66
N LYS A 162 10.07 34.14 -5.16
CA LYS A 162 9.99 34.89 -6.40
C LYS A 162 10.72 34.19 -7.52
N ILE A 163 10.19 34.36 -8.71
CA ILE A 163 10.86 33.93 -9.93
C ILE A 163 11.94 34.96 -10.26
N ASN A 164 13.17 34.52 -10.42
CA ASN A 164 14.33 35.40 -10.59
C ASN A 164 14.70 35.66 -12.07
N LYS A 165 13.94 35.11 -13.01
CA LYS A 165 14.15 35.20 -14.46
C LYS A 165 12.92 35.74 -15.17
N ASN A 166 13.15 36.42 -16.29
CA ASN A 166 12.09 36.95 -17.15
C ASN A 166 11.39 35.88 -18.00
N GLU A 167 11.92 34.66 -18.02
CA GLU A 167 11.34 33.50 -18.71
C GLU A 167 11.70 32.25 -17.91
N ILE A 168 10.74 31.36 -17.72
CA ILE A 168 10.95 30.09 -17.02
C ILE A 168 10.27 28.94 -17.74
N ASP A 169 10.89 27.76 -17.64
CA ASP A 169 10.27 26.53 -18.13
C ASP A 169 9.40 25.92 -17.03
N LEU A 170 8.09 25.94 -17.23
CA LEU A 170 7.13 25.26 -16.37
C LEU A 170 6.86 23.83 -16.88
N TYR A 171 6.88 22.84 -16.01
CA TYR A 171 6.66 21.44 -16.37
C TYR A 171 5.45 20.83 -15.67
N ALA A 172 4.74 19.92 -16.35
CA ALA A 172 3.58 19.24 -15.79
C ALA A 172 3.94 18.24 -14.68
N THR A 173 5.14 17.65 -14.74
CA THR A 173 5.60 16.59 -13.84
C THR A 173 6.95 16.90 -13.21
N SER A 174 7.25 16.24 -12.08
CA SER A 174 8.56 16.30 -11.42
C SER A 174 9.72 15.78 -12.27
N LYS A 175 9.43 15.08 -13.38
CA LYS A 175 10.45 14.58 -14.33
C LYS A 175 10.96 15.66 -15.29
N MET A 176 10.24 16.79 -15.38
CA MET A 176 10.54 17.88 -16.29
C MET A 176 10.61 17.43 -17.77
N ASP A 177 9.71 16.51 -18.14
CA ASP A 177 9.61 15.90 -19.47
C ASP A 177 8.54 16.55 -20.37
N GLU A 178 7.50 17.12 -19.76
CA GLU A 178 6.38 17.78 -20.46
C GLU A 178 6.31 19.26 -20.07
N LYS A 179 6.68 20.15 -21.01
CA LYS A 179 6.58 21.60 -20.83
C LYS A 179 5.13 22.08 -20.94
N LEU A 180 4.74 22.97 -20.04
CA LEU A 180 3.46 23.66 -20.04
C LEU A 180 3.60 25.04 -20.68
N SER A 181 2.53 25.48 -21.37
CA SER A 181 2.40 26.89 -21.77
C SER A 181 2.21 27.75 -20.53
N HIS A 182 3.00 28.81 -20.40
CA HIS A 182 3.10 29.66 -19.20
C HIS A 182 2.69 31.12 -19.52
N GLN A 183 1.83 31.31 -20.52
CA GLN A 183 1.35 32.65 -20.93
C GLN A 183 0.59 33.39 -19.82
N ASP A 184 0.08 32.67 -18.82
CA ASP A 184 -0.73 33.21 -17.74
C ASP A 184 0.03 33.34 -16.40
N LEU A 185 1.31 32.98 -16.34
CA LEU A 185 2.10 33.07 -15.10
C LEU A 185 2.61 34.51 -14.91
N ASN A 186 2.29 35.11 -13.76
CA ASN A 186 2.74 36.46 -13.41
C ASN A 186 4.10 36.39 -12.71
N LEU A 187 5.16 36.77 -13.43
CA LEU A 187 6.54 36.73 -12.94
C LEU A 187 6.84 37.81 -11.88
N ASP A 188 6.01 38.86 -11.77
CA ASP A 188 6.20 39.94 -10.81
C ASP A 188 5.65 39.59 -9.41
N GLU A 189 4.84 38.54 -9.31
CA GLU A 189 4.21 38.08 -8.08
C GLU A 189 4.91 36.85 -7.49
N ASP A 190 4.81 36.72 -6.16
CA ASP A 190 5.31 35.56 -5.46
C ASP A 190 4.54 34.30 -5.90
N VAL A 191 5.24 33.17 -5.91
CA VAL A 191 4.66 31.84 -6.11
C VAL A 191 4.69 31.06 -4.79
N ASP A 192 3.66 30.25 -4.55
CA ASP A 192 3.63 29.31 -3.44
C ASP A 192 4.37 28.02 -3.83
N ILE A 193 5.28 27.55 -2.98
CA ILE A 193 5.97 26.27 -3.12
C ILE A 193 5.44 25.31 -2.07
N ASP A 194 4.85 24.21 -2.55
CA ASP A 194 4.22 23.20 -1.71
C ASP A 194 5.00 21.88 -1.65
N GLU A 195 5.72 21.52 -2.73
CA GLU A 195 6.44 20.25 -2.86
C GLU A 195 7.82 20.49 -3.48
N ILE A 196 8.85 19.84 -2.95
CA ILE A 196 10.21 19.93 -3.49
C ILE A 196 10.89 18.56 -3.55
N PHE A 197 11.82 18.43 -4.50
CA PHE A 197 12.83 17.39 -4.61
C PHE A 197 14.20 18.06 -4.39
N PRO A 198 14.71 18.07 -3.14
CA PRO A 198 15.88 18.86 -2.78
C PRO A 198 17.16 18.47 -3.52
N ILE A 199 17.42 17.17 -3.72
CA ILE A 199 18.68 16.70 -4.34
C ILE A 199 18.68 17.05 -5.83
N LEU A 200 17.56 16.81 -6.51
CA LEU A 200 17.37 17.13 -7.93
C LEU A 200 17.10 18.62 -8.18
N LYS A 201 16.97 19.42 -7.12
CA LYS A 201 16.70 20.86 -7.16
C LYS A 201 15.44 21.22 -7.95
N ARG A 202 14.33 20.55 -7.66
CA ARG A 202 13.04 20.78 -8.35
C ARG A 202 11.98 21.21 -7.37
N ALA A 203 11.24 22.25 -7.70
CA ALA A 203 10.16 22.78 -6.89
C ALA A 203 8.84 22.73 -7.66
N LYS A 204 7.76 22.41 -6.97
CA LYS A 204 6.41 22.56 -7.48
C LYS A 204 5.87 23.91 -7.02
N ILE A 205 5.66 24.78 -7.98
CA ILE A 205 5.11 26.12 -7.76
C ILE A 205 3.61 26.14 -8.04
N LYS A 206 2.93 27.05 -7.37
CA LYS A 206 1.53 27.36 -7.57
C LYS A 206 1.31 28.86 -7.54
N GLN A 207 0.59 29.36 -8.53
CA GLN A 207 0.10 30.74 -8.59
C GLN A 207 -1.32 30.71 -9.16
N ASP A 208 -2.30 31.13 -8.36
CA ASP A 208 -3.72 31.01 -8.65
C ASP A 208 -4.14 29.59 -9.09
N MET A 209 -4.40 29.42 -10.40
CA MET A 209 -4.84 28.17 -11.03
C MET A 209 -3.69 27.42 -11.72
N ILE A 210 -2.52 28.03 -11.83
CA ILE A 210 -1.35 27.47 -12.51
C ILE A 210 -0.55 26.67 -11.49
N VAL A 211 -0.25 25.43 -11.85
CA VAL A 211 0.58 24.51 -11.05
C VAL A 211 1.56 23.83 -11.97
N GLY A 212 2.83 23.80 -11.58
CA GLY A 212 3.84 23.06 -12.32
C GLY A 212 5.16 22.99 -11.59
N TRP A 213 6.12 22.32 -12.20
CA TRP A 213 7.45 22.09 -11.68
C TRP A 213 8.47 23.00 -12.36
N VAL A 214 9.43 23.50 -11.60
CA VAL A 214 10.52 24.38 -12.05
C VAL A 214 11.84 23.98 -11.38
N SER A 215 12.97 24.46 -11.91
CA SER A 215 14.26 24.32 -11.25
C SER A 215 14.36 25.26 -10.05
N PHE A 216 15.10 24.89 -9.00
CA PHE A 216 15.46 25.83 -7.94
C PHE A 216 16.26 27.02 -8.47
N ASP A 217 16.97 26.85 -9.59
CA ASP A 217 17.75 27.94 -10.19
C ASP A 217 16.87 29.10 -10.69
N ASP A 218 15.58 28.84 -10.94
CA ASP A 218 14.61 29.82 -11.40
C ASP A 218 13.93 30.59 -10.25
N LEU A 219 14.30 30.28 -9.00
CA LEU A 219 13.69 30.82 -7.77
C LEU A 219 14.74 31.56 -6.93
N GLU A 220 14.41 32.70 -6.35
CA GLU A 220 15.37 33.53 -5.59
C GLU A 220 15.90 32.83 -4.33
N SER A 221 14.99 32.39 -3.44
CA SER A 221 15.37 31.85 -2.14
C SER A 221 15.82 30.38 -2.19
N MET A 222 15.26 29.59 -3.12
CA MET A 222 15.56 28.16 -3.22
C MET A 222 16.97 27.85 -3.73
N GLN A 223 17.66 28.81 -4.36
CA GLN A 223 19.07 28.66 -4.75
C GLN A 223 19.99 28.39 -3.56
N LEU A 224 19.65 28.91 -2.38
CA LEU A 224 20.40 28.76 -1.14
C LEU A 224 19.87 27.62 -0.26
N TYR A 225 18.92 26.83 -0.74
CA TYR A 225 18.32 25.76 0.04
C TYR A 225 19.36 24.66 0.31
N GLU A 226 19.81 24.56 1.56
CA GLU A 226 20.73 23.52 1.98
C GLU A 226 20.03 22.16 2.10
N VAL A 227 20.52 21.19 1.33
CA VAL A 227 20.05 19.82 1.40
C VAL A 227 20.78 19.10 2.53
N LYS A 228 20.11 18.89 3.66
CA LYS A 228 20.55 17.88 4.63
C LYS A 228 20.27 16.50 4.07
N THR A 229 21.34 15.79 3.70
CA THR A 229 21.33 14.40 3.18
C THR A 229 21.78 13.41 4.25
N ASP A 230 21.34 13.58 5.49
CA ASP A 230 21.69 12.62 6.54
C ASP A 230 20.97 11.30 6.24
N LEU A 231 21.75 10.26 5.99
CA LEU A 231 21.23 8.90 5.87
C LEU A 231 20.64 8.49 7.22
N PRO A 232 19.49 7.79 7.24
CA PRO A 232 18.90 7.35 8.49
C PRO A 232 19.85 6.39 9.21
N THR A 233 19.99 6.55 10.52
CA THR A 233 20.76 5.62 11.34
C THR A 233 20.01 4.30 11.52
N ILE A 234 20.71 3.25 11.96
CA ILE A 234 20.08 1.94 12.22
C ILE A 234 18.98 2.07 13.28
N GLU A 235 19.23 2.83 14.34
CA GLU A 235 18.25 3.04 15.42
C GLU A 235 17.00 3.77 14.90
N GLN A 236 17.16 4.74 14.00
CA GLN A 236 16.05 5.43 13.37
C GLN A 236 15.22 4.49 12.49
N ILE A 237 15.87 3.60 11.73
CA ILE A 237 15.18 2.62 10.89
C ILE A 237 14.42 1.61 11.76
N GLN A 238 15.04 1.11 12.83
CA GLN A 238 14.41 0.19 13.78
C GLN A 238 13.20 0.83 14.49
N GLN A 239 13.37 2.07 14.98
CA GLN A 239 12.29 2.80 15.62
C GLN A 239 11.12 3.06 14.65
N GLN A 240 11.43 3.53 13.45
CA GLN A 240 10.43 3.75 12.41
C GLN A 240 9.74 2.44 12.04
N HIS A 241 10.48 1.34 11.94
CA HIS A 241 9.91 0.04 11.64
C HIS A 241 8.85 -0.36 12.66
N VAL A 242 9.18 -0.32 13.97
CA VAL A 242 8.25 -0.66 15.05
C VAL A 242 7.03 0.27 15.05
N GLU A 243 7.22 1.57 14.85
CA GLU A 243 6.13 2.54 14.74
C GLU A 243 5.18 2.15 13.59
N TYR A 244 5.73 1.80 12.42
CA TYR A 244 4.92 1.48 11.25
C TYR A 244 4.28 0.10 11.30
N ILE A 245 4.81 -0.88 12.05
CA ILE A 245 4.06 -2.11 12.37
C ILE A 245 2.73 -1.71 13.01
N TYR A 246 2.78 -0.90 14.07
CA TYR A 246 1.59 -0.47 14.81
C TYR A 246 0.62 0.34 13.92
N ILE A 247 1.14 1.33 13.17
CA ILE A 247 0.30 2.14 12.26
C ILE A 247 -0.40 1.25 11.21
N ASN A 248 0.32 0.31 10.61
CA ASN A 248 -0.22 -0.60 9.60
C ASN A 248 -1.30 -1.52 10.19
N GLU A 249 -1.09 -2.05 11.40
CA GLU A 249 -2.10 -2.83 12.11
C GLU A 249 -3.36 -2.02 12.41
N GLN A 250 -3.22 -0.80 12.92
CA GLN A 250 -4.37 0.09 13.17
C GLN A 250 -5.17 0.37 11.90
N GLN A 251 -4.49 0.58 10.76
CA GLN A 251 -5.14 0.75 9.47
C GLN A 251 -5.90 -0.51 9.04
N LYS A 252 -5.30 -1.70 9.18
CA LYS A 252 -5.95 -3.00 8.90
C LYS A 252 -7.20 -3.18 9.77
N VAL A 253 -7.10 -2.97 11.08
CA VAL A 253 -8.23 -3.08 12.02
C VAL A 253 -9.35 -2.11 11.63
N LYS A 254 -9.02 -0.85 11.33
CA LYS A 254 -9.98 0.16 10.89
C LYS A 254 -10.73 -0.27 9.62
N LEU A 255 -10.03 -0.84 8.64
CA LEU A 255 -10.64 -1.36 7.41
C LEU A 255 -11.60 -2.53 7.70
N VAL A 256 -11.19 -3.47 8.53
CA VAL A 256 -12.02 -4.61 8.95
C VAL A 256 -13.28 -4.13 9.69
N LEU A 257 -13.13 -3.23 10.65
CA LEU A 257 -14.25 -2.63 11.38
C LEU A 257 -15.22 -1.90 10.45
N LYS A 258 -14.71 -1.13 9.49
CA LYS A 258 -15.55 -0.45 8.48
C LYS A 258 -16.32 -1.45 7.62
N LYS A 259 -15.68 -2.57 7.23
CA LYS A 259 -16.33 -3.64 6.46
C LYS A 259 -17.45 -4.31 7.27
N LEU A 260 -17.16 -4.72 8.52
CA LEU A 260 -18.13 -5.34 9.42
C LEU A 260 -19.32 -4.42 9.72
N LEU A 261 -19.07 -3.13 9.92
CA LEU A 261 -20.13 -2.14 10.15
C LEU A 261 -21.04 -2.01 8.92
N ASN A 262 -20.46 -1.96 7.71
CA ASN A 262 -21.23 -1.91 6.47
C ASN A 262 -22.06 -3.18 6.25
N GLU A 263 -21.50 -4.34 6.56
CA GLU A 263 -22.22 -5.62 6.52
C GLU A 263 -23.37 -5.65 7.51
N ASN A 264 -23.17 -5.17 8.75
CA ASN A 264 -24.21 -5.08 9.75
C ASN A 264 -25.36 -4.16 9.31
N ILE A 265 -25.05 -2.96 8.80
CA ILE A 265 -26.06 -2.04 8.22
C ILE A 265 -26.82 -2.72 7.07
N ALA A 266 -26.14 -3.48 6.21
CA ALA A 266 -26.78 -4.19 5.11
C ALA A 266 -27.72 -5.30 5.61
N LEU A 267 -27.32 -6.03 6.65
CA LEU A 267 -28.12 -7.07 7.29
C LEU A 267 -29.36 -6.48 8.00
N GLU A 268 -29.19 -5.38 8.75
CA GLU A 268 -30.32 -4.67 9.39
C GLU A 268 -31.35 -4.21 8.35
N LYS A 269 -30.89 -3.62 7.24
CA LYS A 269 -31.77 -3.23 6.13
C LYS A 269 -32.51 -4.44 5.53
N LYS A 270 -31.84 -5.59 5.38
CA LYS A 270 -32.47 -6.82 4.89
C LYS A 270 -33.52 -7.35 5.87
N ILE A 271 -33.22 -7.36 7.17
CA ILE A 271 -34.15 -7.78 8.23
C ILE A 271 -35.37 -6.85 8.26
N ASN A 272 -35.18 -5.54 8.20
CA ASN A 272 -36.28 -4.58 8.21
C ASN A 272 -37.19 -4.74 6.98
N ARG A 273 -36.62 -4.92 5.78
CA ARG A 273 -37.39 -5.23 4.57
C ARG A 273 -38.21 -6.52 4.71
N GLN A 274 -37.63 -7.56 5.31
CA GLN A 274 -38.34 -8.83 5.55
C GLN A 274 -39.45 -8.68 6.58
N ARG A 275 -39.23 -7.91 7.65
CA ARG A 275 -40.27 -7.56 8.65
C ARG A 275 -41.42 -6.81 8.01
N GLU A 276 -41.15 -5.79 7.19
CA GLU A 276 -42.18 -5.05 6.46
C GLU A 276 -42.98 -5.96 5.52
N LEU A 277 -42.31 -6.84 4.78
CA LEU A 277 -42.96 -7.80 3.88
C LEU A 277 -43.86 -8.78 4.66
N ASN A 278 -43.38 -9.32 5.79
CA ASN A 278 -44.17 -10.18 6.66
C ASN A 278 -45.39 -9.45 7.23
N GLN A 279 -45.24 -8.19 7.67
CA GLN A 279 -46.37 -7.37 8.12
C GLN A 279 -47.40 -7.14 7.01
N ARG A 280 -46.95 -6.87 5.77
CA ARG A 280 -47.86 -6.73 4.61
C ARG A 280 -48.61 -8.03 4.32
N ILE A 281 -47.93 -9.18 4.39
CA ILE A 281 -48.56 -10.50 4.20
C ILE A 281 -49.59 -10.75 5.30
N LEU A 282 -49.22 -10.55 6.57
CA LEU A 282 -50.14 -10.73 7.70
C LEU A 282 -51.38 -9.86 7.57
N LYS A 283 -51.20 -8.57 7.23
CA LYS A 283 -52.32 -7.64 6.99
C LYS A 283 -53.21 -8.10 5.82
N ARG A 284 -52.61 -8.63 4.75
CA ARG A 284 -53.37 -9.17 3.60
C ARG A 284 -54.15 -10.43 4.01
N LEU A 285 -53.55 -11.34 4.78
CA LEU A 285 -54.21 -12.53 5.29
C LEU A 285 -55.37 -12.16 6.23
N GLU A 286 -55.17 -11.19 7.12
CA GLU A 286 -56.21 -10.68 8.01
C GLU A 286 -57.37 -10.05 7.23
N ASN A 287 -57.06 -9.21 6.24
CA ASN A 287 -58.08 -8.61 5.37
C ASN A 287 -58.86 -9.67 4.58
N LEU A 288 -58.19 -10.70 4.05
CA LEU A 288 -58.83 -11.82 3.36
C LEU A 288 -59.72 -12.61 4.33
N ARG A 289 -59.24 -12.92 5.53
CA ARG A 289 -59.99 -13.62 6.58
C ARG A 289 -61.26 -12.84 6.98
N ASN A 290 -61.16 -11.52 7.08
CA ASN A 290 -62.24 -10.65 7.52
C ASN A 290 -63.21 -10.23 6.39
N SER A 291 -62.84 -10.46 5.12
CA SER A 291 -63.70 -10.23 3.96
C SER A 291 -64.96 -11.10 3.99
N LYS A 292 -66.06 -10.61 3.40
CA LYS A 292 -67.34 -11.35 3.32
C LYS A 292 -67.17 -12.75 2.72
N LEU A 293 -66.39 -12.86 1.64
CA LEU A 293 -66.08 -14.13 0.97
C LEU A 293 -65.17 -15.02 1.82
N GLY A 294 -64.19 -14.44 2.52
CA GLY A 294 -63.29 -15.19 3.42
C GLY A 294 -64.02 -15.75 4.63
N LYS A 295 -64.92 -14.99 5.25
CA LYS A 295 -65.80 -15.45 6.33
C LYS A 295 -66.72 -16.58 5.85
N LEU A 296 -67.28 -16.46 4.65
CA LEU A 296 -68.07 -17.53 4.03
C LEU A 296 -67.24 -18.80 3.79
N GLN A 297 -66.02 -18.66 3.27
CA GLN A 297 -65.10 -19.80 3.07
C GLN A 297 -64.74 -20.49 4.39
N LEU A 298 -64.43 -19.73 5.45
CA LEU A 298 -64.17 -20.30 6.77
C LEU A 298 -65.39 -21.05 7.33
N LEU A 299 -66.59 -20.47 7.22
CA LEU A 299 -67.83 -21.13 7.64
C LEU A 299 -68.12 -22.42 6.85
N ILE A 300 -67.86 -22.42 5.53
CA ILE A 300 -67.98 -23.62 4.69
C ILE A 300 -66.97 -24.67 5.15
N TRP A 301 -65.73 -24.26 5.46
CA TRP A 301 -64.68 -25.17 5.87
C TRP A 301 -64.93 -25.77 7.26
N GLU A 302 -65.39 -24.97 8.22
CA GLU A 302 -65.83 -25.44 9.54
C GLU A 302 -67.03 -26.40 9.42
N LYS A 303 -68.00 -26.11 8.56
CA LYS A 303 -69.11 -27.04 8.29
C LYS A 303 -68.64 -28.35 7.66
N ARG A 304 -67.64 -28.31 6.78
CA ARG A 304 -67.05 -29.51 6.17
C ARG A 304 -66.22 -30.32 7.19
N SER A 305 -65.41 -29.68 8.03
CA SER A 305 -64.61 -30.39 9.02
C SER A 305 -65.45 -31.03 10.13
N LYS A 306 -66.56 -30.37 10.54
CA LYS A 306 -67.55 -30.95 11.47
C LYS A 306 -68.32 -32.12 10.87
N ARG A 307 -68.53 -32.15 9.55
CA ARG A 307 -69.14 -33.30 8.85
C ARG A 307 -68.20 -34.50 8.73
N GLY A 308 -66.88 -34.28 8.73
CA GLY A 308 -65.87 -35.36 8.71
C GLY A 308 -65.47 -35.92 10.08
N LYS A 309 -66.03 -35.41 11.18
CA LYS A 309 -65.81 -35.89 12.57
C LYS A 309 -67.02 -36.65 13.13
N LYS A 310 -67.80 -37.33 12.28
CA LYS A 310 -68.84 -38.28 12.70
C LYS A 310 -68.40 -39.70 12.41
#